data_AF-A0A535PBP5-F1
#
_entry.id   AF-A0A535PBP5-F1
#
_cell.length_a   1.000
_cell.length_b   1.000
_cell.length_c   1.000
_cell.angle_alpha   90.00
_cell.angle_beta   90.00
_cell.angle_gamma   90.00
#
_symmetry.space_group_name_H-M   'P 1'
#
loop_
_entity.id
_entity.type
_entity.pdbx_description
1 polymer ?
#
loop_
_entity_poly.entity_id
_entity_poly.type
_entity_poly.pdbx_seq_one_letter_code
_entity_poly.pdbx_strand_id
1 'polypeptide(L)'
;MITIKPPEVDLIQAPLAPISPRRRGQLWSSRLSAALLALSVVTSFGGGGMVDLGAAYSLQARAEALQARWAYMLDNGIPSADLAPLQAQWRQTQASKLIGAGAMFWLPGGADTVALWQAQTEAIWTRDLSRYRSDATLSEQALHNALGPETHVQRKARLDAFAAATTPLDFATLRNEWTVEARLVPIDRRIAASVAAVTGQTQQARTLGIRSDPAGDVIARAGDYPSMTPLQRMARAEMLTRSLLSVQASLQGRIAAATVAQQNFERAANELSLASLYGIDVSAWQTRVAANKALFWKALTPAEFSSITSDLQQVAAAADKAVYVALSQTHVIAGVDFIYQNHPLSCEEAATSMALTHQGIRLSQDQILNEIGADLRGMYVDGAGRVRWGNPYSTFVGNVNGSESNYTGFGTFWPPLVRVAQAHGARILAYGSMNAATIYARVIAGHPVVAFATWDWRWHPRRDYLSFDGQWIPWIGPFYASHVYTVVGVSPSQVLVNDPIRGQYWISKGAFEASYSDFNEAIVFA
;
A
#
# COMPACT_ATOMS: atom_id res chain seq x y z
N MET A 1 18.60 3.31 62.59
CA MET A 1 19.73 4.20 62.24
C MET A 1 19.19 5.22 61.26
N ILE A 2 18.76 6.44 61.64
CA ILE A 2 19.20 7.33 62.74
C ILE A 2 20.70 7.67 62.60
N THR A 3 21.20 8.92 62.59
CA THR A 3 20.69 10.31 62.40
C THR A 3 21.95 11.15 61.98
N ILE A 4 21.96 12.41 61.53
CA ILE A 4 21.92 13.69 62.29
C ILE A 4 22.02 14.87 61.29
N LYS A 5 21.36 15.99 61.61
CA LYS A 5 21.21 17.28 60.89
C LYS A 5 21.85 18.41 61.76
N PRO A 6 21.37 19.67 61.70
CA PRO A 6 21.90 20.90 61.06
C PRO A 6 22.94 21.69 61.92
N PRO A 7 23.11 23.03 61.79
CA PRO A 7 22.14 24.08 62.21
C PRO A 7 21.72 25.02 61.02
N GLU A 8 20.55 25.67 60.89
CA GLU A 8 19.64 26.42 61.81
C GLU A 8 20.33 27.69 62.35
N VAL A 9 19.77 28.90 62.37
CA VAL A 9 18.46 29.41 62.88
C VAL A 9 18.08 30.65 62.01
N ASP A 10 16.84 30.87 61.50
CA ASP A 10 15.54 31.17 62.16
C ASP A 10 15.44 32.65 62.70
N LEU A 11 14.31 33.36 62.83
CA LEU A 11 12.87 33.02 62.80
C LEU A 11 11.95 34.30 62.74
N ILE A 12 10.62 34.06 62.61
CA ILE A 12 9.43 34.81 63.17
C ILE A 12 8.86 36.00 62.37
N GLN A 13 7.54 36.14 62.13
CA GLN A 13 6.37 35.21 62.14
C GLN A 13 5.16 35.87 61.41
N ALA A 14 4.20 35.06 60.93
CA ALA A 14 2.83 35.48 60.56
C ALA A 14 1.85 35.16 61.73
N PRO A 15 0.50 35.40 61.69
CA PRO A 15 -0.41 34.67 60.79
C PRO A 15 -1.79 35.28 60.40
N LEU A 16 -2.31 34.82 59.25
CA LEU A 16 -3.69 34.36 58.91
C LEU A 16 -4.99 35.19 59.17
N ALA A 17 -5.97 34.92 58.29
CA ALA A 17 -7.34 35.48 58.15
C ALA A 17 -8.36 34.77 59.11
N PRO A 18 -9.73 34.87 59.02
CA PRO A 18 -10.63 35.47 58.00
C PRO A 18 -11.95 36.13 58.53
N ILE A 19 -12.97 36.24 57.66
CA ILE A 19 -14.45 36.34 57.90
C ILE A 19 -15.12 37.74 57.89
N SER A 20 -16.29 37.82 57.23
CA SER A 20 -17.26 38.95 57.12
C SER A 20 -18.19 39.04 58.38
N PRO A 21 -19.37 39.72 58.46
CA PRO A 21 -20.03 40.73 57.59
C PRO A 21 -20.70 41.94 58.35
N ARG A 22 -21.46 42.77 57.60
CA ARG A 22 -22.70 43.52 57.99
C ARG A 22 -22.69 44.74 58.96
N ARG A 23 -23.18 45.86 58.40
CA ARG A 23 -24.26 46.81 58.87
C ARG A 23 -24.12 47.69 60.14
N ARG A 24 -24.33 49.00 59.88
CA ARG A 24 -25.16 50.02 60.59
C ARG A 24 -24.81 50.48 62.02
N GLY A 25 -24.90 51.80 62.21
CA GLY A 25 -24.83 52.54 63.48
C GLY A 25 -23.97 53.81 63.30
N GLN A 26 -24.44 55.00 62.90
CA GLN A 26 -25.57 55.86 63.33
C GLN A 26 -25.20 56.82 64.49
N LEU A 27 -25.05 58.12 64.14
CA LEU A 27 -25.06 59.31 65.01
C LEU A 27 -23.82 59.45 65.95
N TRP A 28 -23.43 60.66 66.43
CA TRP A 28 -24.19 61.90 66.59
C TRP A 28 -23.31 63.16 66.62
N SER A 29 -23.87 64.29 66.15
CA SER A 29 -23.60 65.66 66.66
C SER A 29 -22.21 66.29 66.34
N SER A 30 -22.01 67.62 66.32
CA SER A 30 -22.92 68.73 66.63
C SER A 30 -22.51 70.05 65.95
N ARG A 31 -23.51 70.84 65.49
CA ARG A 31 -23.60 72.33 65.63
C ARG A 31 -22.56 73.20 64.85
N LEU A 32 -22.84 74.44 64.42
CA LEU A 32 -23.99 75.35 64.57
C LEU A 32 -23.99 76.38 63.42
N SER A 33 -25.18 76.80 62.95
CA SER A 33 -25.52 78.16 62.45
C SER A 33 -24.80 78.83 61.26
N ALA A 34 -25.45 79.70 60.47
CA ALA A 34 -26.87 80.01 60.27
C ALA A 34 -27.08 80.96 59.06
N ALA A 35 -28.35 81.10 58.64
CA ALA A 35 -28.95 82.28 58.00
C ALA A 35 -28.58 82.59 56.51
N LEU A 36 -29.50 83.05 55.65
CA LEU A 36 -30.95 83.27 55.80
C LEU A 36 -31.69 83.17 54.44
N LEU A 37 -33.00 82.90 54.50
CA LEU A 37 -33.97 82.87 53.40
C LEU A 37 -34.82 84.14 53.37
N ALA A 38 -35.10 84.67 52.17
CA ALA A 38 -36.34 85.39 51.76
C ALA A 38 -36.21 85.65 50.24
N LEU A 39 -36.95 85.04 49.33
CA LEU A 39 -38.40 85.05 49.05
C LEU A 39 -38.94 86.37 48.42
N SER A 40 -39.41 86.22 47.18
CA SER A 40 -40.38 87.04 46.41
C SER A 40 -40.13 88.53 46.14
N VAL A 41 -39.91 88.84 44.84
CA VAL A 41 -40.56 89.97 44.14
C VAL A 41 -41.12 89.44 42.81
N VAL A 42 -42.30 89.92 42.41
CA VAL A 42 -43.04 89.53 41.19
C VAL A 42 -43.22 90.76 40.30
N THR A 43 -43.35 90.56 38.97
CA THR A 43 -43.43 91.58 37.89
C THR A 43 -42.09 92.31 37.63
N SER A 44 -41.67 92.68 36.41
CA SER A 44 -42.04 92.34 35.02
C SER A 44 -40.84 92.72 34.10
N PHE A 45 -40.77 92.55 32.77
CA PHE A 45 -41.70 92.10 31.72
C PHE A 45 -40.85 91.60 30.52
N GLY A 46 -41.29 90.59 29.74
CA GLY A 46 -40.82 90.39 28.35
C GLY A 46 -40.28 89.01 27.95
N GLY A 47 -41.13 88.21 27.28
CA GLY A 47 -40.70 87.28 26.24
C GLY A 47 -40.34 85.83 26.63
N GLY A 48 -41.35 84.95 26.65
CA GLY A 48 -41.20 83.53 26.30
C GLY A 48 -40.64 82.58 27.38
N GLY A 49 -41.49 81.66 27.86
CA GLY A 49 -41.07 80.52 28.68
C GLY A 49 -41.85 80.35 29.98
N MET A 50 -43.08 79.82 29.88
CA MET A 50 -43.61 79.09 31.04
C MET A 50 -42.72 77.86 31.25
N VAL A 51 -42.33 77.59 32.49
CA VAL A 51 -41.68 76.33 32.87
C VAL A 51 -42.73 75.23 32.72
N ASP A 52 -42.75 74.58 31.55
CA ASP A 52 -43.60 73.43 31.30
C ASP A 52 -43.14 72.29 32.21
N LEU A 53 -43.95 72.02 33.24
CA LEU A 53 -43.71 70.94 34.19
C LEU A 53 -43.62 69.57 33.48
N GLY A 54 -44.22 69.40 32.31
CA GLY A 54 -44.09 68.20 31.48
C GLY A 54 -42.72 68.06 30.80
N ALA A 55 -42.03 69.16 30.51
CA ALA A 55 -40.78 69.15 29.75
C ALA A 55 -39.65 68.41 30.49
N ALA A 56 -39.40 68.74 31.76
CA ALA A 56 -38.32 68.15 32.55
C ALA A 56 -38.50 66.62 32.76
N TYR A 57 -39.74 66.17 33.01
CA TYR A 57 -40.04 64.73 33.10
C TYR A 57 -39.93 64.03 31.73
N SER A 58 -40.33 64.68 30.64
CA SER A 58 -40.16 64.12 29.29
C SER A 58 -38.68 63.95 28.91
N LEU A 59 -37.82 64.89 29.33
CA LEU A 59 -36.35 64.81 29.14
C LEU A 59 -35.73 63.71 30.01
N GLN A 60 -36.15 63.58 31.27
CA GLN A 60 -35.75 62.46 32.13
C GLN A 60 -36.12 61.11 31.50
N ALA A 61 -37.36 60.94 31.02
CA ALA A 61 -37.82 59.70 30.38
C ALA A 61 -37.05 59.38 29.09
N ARG A 62 -36.75 60.38 28.25
CA ARG A 62 -35.90 60.21 27.05
C ARG A 62 -34.48 59.78 27.42
N ALA A 63 -33.92 60.34 28.49
CA ALA A 63 -32.58 60.01 28.95
C ALA A 63 -32.51 58.60 29.59
N GLU A 64 -33.55 58.16 30.29
CA GLU A 64 -33.70 56.77 30.74
C GLU A 64 -33.82 55.80 29.55
N ALA A 65 -34.55 56.17 28.50
CA ALA A 65 -34.60 55.39 27.25
C ALA A 65 -33.24 55.30 26.54
N LEU A 66 -32.43 56.37 26.56
CA LEU A 66 -31.04 56.33 26.06
C LEU A 66 -30.16 55.40 26.91
N GLN A 67 -30.32 55.40 28.24
CA GLN A 67 -29.57 54.48 29.11
C GLN A 67 -29.96 53.02 28.88
N ALA A 68 -31.24 52.72 28.64
CA ALA A 68 -31.68 51.39 28.21
C ALA A 68 -31.14 51.02 26.81
N ARG A 69 -31.09 51.98 25.88
CA ARG A 69 -30.46 51.81 24.56
C ARG A 69 -28.97 51.50 24.68
N TRP A 70 -28.23 52.13 25.60
CA TRP A 70 -26.82 51.81 25.85
C TRP A 70 -26.61 50.41 26.42
N ALA A 71 -27.49 49.95 27.32
CA ALA A 71 -27.45 48.56 27.79
C ALA A 71 -27.64 47.57 26.62
N TYR A 72 -28.68 47.77 25.80
CA TYR A 72 -28.87 47.01 24.57
C TYR A 72 -27.64 47.06 23.65
N MET A 73 -27.02 48.23 23.47
CA MET A 73 -25.83 48.39 22.63
C MET A 73 -24.64 47.56 23.14
N LEU A 74 -24.40 47.52 24.45
CA LEU A 74 -23.36 46.67 25.06
C LEU A 74 -23.67 45.18 24.83
N ASP A 75 -24.90 44.76 25.12
CA ASP A 75 -25.36 43.37 24.95
C ASP A 75 -25.28 42.91 23.48
N ASN A 76 -25.35 43.86 22.54
CA ASN A 76 -25.30 43.63 21.09
C ASN A 76 -23.95 44.05 20.46
N GLY A 77 -22.87 44.10 21.25
CA GLY A 77 -21.50 44.10 20.75
C GLY A 77 -20.79 45.45 20.60
N ILE A 78 -21.37 46.55 21.06
CA ILE A 78 -20.66 47.84 21.17
C ILE A 78 -19.66 47.76 22.35
N PRO A 79 -18.38 48.14 22.16
CA PRO A 79 -17.40 48.11 23.25
C PRO A 79 -17.77 49.08 24.39
N SER A 80 -17.53 48.66 25.64
CA SER A 80 -17.82 49.49 26.82
C SER A 80 -17.02 50.79 26.86
N ALA A 81 -15.85 50.84 26.23
CA ALA A 81 -15.03 52.04 26.10
C ALA A 81 -15.72 53.14 25.29
N ASP A 82 -16.49 52.78 24.25
CA ASP A 82 -17.14 53.74 23.36
C ASP A 82 -18.36 54.42 24.01
N LEU A 83 -19.05 53.70 24.91
CA LEU A 83 -20.18 54.22 25.68
C LEU A 83 -19.78 54.84 27.03
N ALA A 84 -18.53 54.64 27.49
CA ALA A 84 -18.06 55.14 28.78
C ALA A 84 -18.22 56.67 28.97
N PRO A 85 -17.94 57.55 27.98
CA PRO A 85 -18.14 58.99 28.15
C PRO A 85 -19.61 59.37 28.38
N LEU A 86 -20.52 58.77 27.61
CA LEU A 86 -21.97 58.99 27.73
C LEU A 86 -22.52 58.50 29.07
N GLN A 87 -22.09 57.31 29.50
CA GLN A 87 -22.49 56.75 30.79
C GLN A 87 -21.93 57.56 31.98
N ALA A 88 -20.73 58.12 31.86
CA ALA A 88 -20.16 58.99 32.89
C ALA A 88 -20.96 60.30 33.02
N GLN A 89 -21.29 60.94 31.90
CA GLN A 89 -22.14 62.13 31.87
C GLN A 89 -23.52 61.84 32.49
N TRP A 90 -24.19 60.76 32.08
CA TRP A 90 -25.47 60.33 32.66
C TRP A 90 -25.43 60.18 34.18
N ARG A 91 -24.40 59.50 34.73
CA ARG A 91 -24.22 59.35 36.19
C ARG A 91 -24.10 60.69 36.89
N GLN A 92 -23.41 61.66 36.28
CA GLN A 92 -23.30 63.03 36.80
C GLN A 92 -24.66 63.74 36.84
N THR A 93 -25.53 63.52 35.84
CA THR A 93 -26.89 64.12 35.81
C THR A 93 -27.83 63.53 36.85
N GLN A 94 -27.66 62.24 37.19
CA GLN A 94 -28.48 61.55 38.17
C GLN A 94 -28.00 61.76 39.62
N ALA A 95 -26.78 62.29 39.81
CA ALA A 95 -26.22 62.61 41.12
C ALA A 95 -26.87 63.85 41.78
N SER A 96 -27.53 64.72 41.00
CA SER A 96 -28.30 65.86 41.48
C SER A 96 -29.73 65.82 40.93
N LYS A 97 -30.71 65.54 41.79
CA LYS A 97 -32.13 65.47 41.42
C LYS A 97 -32.94 66.59 42.05
N LEU A 98 -33.86 67.17 41.28
CA LEU A 98 -34.81 68.17 41.73
C LEU A 98 -36.21 67.70 41.29
N ILE A 99 -37.12 67.54 42.27
CA ILE A 99 -38.50 67.08 42.04
C ILE A 99 -38.56 65.82 41.15
N GLY A 100 -37.75 64.80 41.46
CA GLY A 100 -37.76 63.49 40.76
C GLY A 100 -36.95 63.41 39.46
N ALA A 101 -36.76 64.51 38.72
CA ALA A 101 -35.92 64.58 37.53
C ALA A 101 -34.49 65.05 37.85
N GLY A 102 -33.52 64.78 36.96
CA GLY A 102 -32.17 65.36 37.04
C GLY A 102 -32.22 66.89 37.04
N ALA A 103 -31.46 67.54 37.93
CA ALA A 103 -31.55 68.98 38.19
C ALA A 103 -31.30 69.85 36.94
N MET A 104 -30.45 69.37 36.03
CA MET A 104 -30.16 70.04 34.76
C MET A 104 -31.27 69.95 33.71
N PHE A 105 -32.24 69.05 33.84
CA PHE A 105 -33.42 69.01 32.95
C PHE A 105 -34.43 70.12 33.26
N TRP A 106 -34.20 70.89 34.35
CA TRP A 106 -34.90 72.12 34.68
C TRP A 106 -34.16 73.39 34.19
N LEU A 107 -32.98 73.25 33.58
CA LEU A 107 -32.17 74.36 33.06
C LEU A 107 -32.28 74.45 31.53
N PRO A 108 -32.09 75.63 30.91
CA PRO A 108 -32.28 75.83 29.46
C PRO A 108 -31.47 74.89 28.55
N GLY A 109 -30.31 74.36 28.99
CA GLY A 109 -29.48 73.43 28.21
C GLY A 109 -29.78 71.93 28.42
N GLY A 110 -30.81 71.58 29.20
CA GLY A 110 -31.17 70.18 29.48
C GLY A 110 -31.62 69.43 28.22
N ALA A 111 -32.35 70.10 27.33
CA ALA A 111 -32.79 69.54 26.05
C ALA A 111 -31.62 69.29 25.09
N ASP A 112 -30.71 70.26 24.97
CA ASP A 112 -29.51 70.17 24.13
C ASP A 112 -28.59 69.02 24.56
N THR A 113 -28.49 68.77 25.87
CA THR A 113 -27.68 67.66 26.41
C THR A 113 -28.26 66.30 26.01
N VAL A 114 -29.58 66.11 26.12
CA VAL A 114 -30.25 64.86 25.71
C VAL A 114 -30.17 64.67 24.19
N ALA A 115 -30.30 65.76 23.41
CA ALA A 115 -30.14 65.72 21.95
C ALA A 115 -28.70 65.36 21.54
N LEU A 116 -27.68 65.92 22.22
CA LEU A 116 -26.28 65.59 22.00
C LEU A 116 -25.98 64.11 22.31
N TRP A 117 -26.51 63.60 23.42
CA TRP A 117 -26.38 62.17 23.74
C TRP A 117 -27.05 61.28 22.70
N GLN A 118 -28.24 61.63 22.23
CA GLN A 118 -28.92 60.89 21.17
C GLN A 118 -28.05 60.85 19.90
N ALA A 119 -27.58 62.01 19.43
CA ALA A 119 -26.72 62.10 18.25
C ALA A 119 -25.41 61.31 18.40
N GLN A 120 -24.76 61.36 19.58
CA GLN A 120 -23.56 60.59 19.86
C GLN A 120 -23.83 59.08 19.94
N THR A 121 -24.98 58.68 20.49
CA THR A 121 -25.42 57.27 20.56
C THR A 121 -25.65 56.69 19.16
N GLU A 122 -26.34 57.44 18.30
CA GLU A 122 -26.60 57.08 16.90
C GLU A 122 -25.29 57.04 16.09
N ALA A 123 -24.37 57.98 16.32
CA ALA A 123 -23.05 57.99 15.68
C ALA A 123 -22.19 56.78 16.07
N ILE A 124 -22.13 56.42 17.36
CA ILE A 124 -21.39 55.23 17.84
C ILE A 124 -21.99 53.96 17.23
N TRP A 125 -23.32 53.78 17.29
CA TRP A 125 -24.00 52.62 16.71
C TRP A 125 -23.72 52.49 15.21
N THR A 126 -23.85 53.58 14.45
CA THR A 126 -23.66 53.58 13.00
C THR A 126 -22.22 53.28 12.60
N ARG A 127 -21.25 53.90 13.30
CA ARG A 127 -19.81 53.69 13.10
C ARG A 127 -19.44 52.22 13.31
N ASP A 128 -19.84 51.64 14.43
CA ASP A 128 -19.43 50.28 14.79
C ASP A 128 -20.19 49.23 13.98
N LEU A 129 -21.49 49.41 13.73
CA LEU A 129 -22.24 48.54 12.83
C LEU A 129 -21.60 48.50 11.43
N SER A 130 -21.21 49.66 10.88
CA SER A 130 -20.50 49.75 9.60
C SER A 130 -19.14 49.03 9.63
N ARG A 131 -18.37 49.22 10.70
CA ARG A 131 -17.07 48.55 10.90
C ARG A 131 -17.20 47.04 10.98
N TYR A 132 -18.03 46.51 11.88
CA TYR A 132 -18.19 45.06 12.04
C TYR A 132 -18.77 44.40 10.78
N ARG A 133 -19.69 45.08 10.08
CA ARG A 133 -20.21 44.63 8.78
C ARG A 133 -19.12 44.58 7.70
N SER A 134 -18.21 45.54 7.68
CA SER A 134 -17.04 45.56 6.79
C SER A 134 -16.08 44.40 7.10
N ASP A 135 -15.71 44.22 8.38
CA ASP A 135 -14.84 43.11 8.82
C ASP A 135 -15.44 41.73 8.45
N ALA A 136 -16.75 41.57 8.63
CA ALA A 136 -17.47 40.35 8.25
C ALA A 136 -17.48 40.16 6.72
N THR A 137 -17.65 41.23 5.93
CA THR A 137 -17.56 41.17 4.46
C THR A 137 -16.18 40.72 3.98
N LEU A 138 -15.11 41.24 4.59
CA LEU A 138 -13.73 40.81 4.28
C LEU A 138 -13.49 39.34 4.65
N SER A 139 -14.12 38.87 5.73
CA SER A 139 -14.02 37.47 6.17
C SER A 139 -14.84 36.52 5.26
N GLU A 140 -15.99 36.96 4.74
CA GLU A 140 -16.77 36.24 3.72
C GLU A 140 -15.95 36.07 2.44
N GLN A 141 -15.34 37.15 1.96
CA GLN A 141 -14.50 37.14 0.76
C GLN A 141 -13.26 36.26 0.95
N ALA A 142 -12.61 36.30 2.13
CA ALA A 142 -11.49 35.43 2.45
C ALA A 142 -11.89 33.94 2.45
N LEU A 143 -13.07 33.62 3.00
CA LEU A 143 -13.62 32.25 2.97
C LEU A 143 -14.00 31.82 1.54
N HIS A 144 -14.69 32.66 0.77
CA HIS A 144 -15.01 32.42 -0.63
C HIS A 144 -13.75 32.10 -1.46
N ASN A 145 -12.72 32.93 -1.33
CA ASN A 145 -11.44 32.74 -2.02
C ASN A 145 -10.71 31.47 -1.56
N ALA A 146 -10.79 31.11 -0.27
CA ALA A 146 -10.21 29.87 0.24
C ALA A 146 -10.94 28.63 -0.31
N LEU A 147 -12.28 28.63 -0.28
CA LEU A 147 -13.15 27.55 -0.80
C LEU A 147 -12.98 27.35 -2.31
N GLY A 148 -12.77 28.43 -3.08
CA GLY A 148 -12.59 28.37 -4.53
C GLY A 148 -13.91 28.03 -5.24
N PRO A 149 -14.03 26.88 -5.94
CA PRO A 149 -15.29 26.47 -6.55
C PRO A 149 -16.30 26.01 -5.48
N GLU A 150 -17.12 26.94 -4.98
CA GLU A 150 -18.26 26.64 -4.12
C GLU A 150 -19.58 26.55 -4.91
N THR A 151 -20.54 25.79 -4.38
CA THR A 151 -21.88 25.73 -5.01
C THR A 151 -22.66 27.02 -4.76
N HIS A 152 -23.53 27.38 -5.69
CA HIS A 152 -24.44 28.54 -5.54
C HIS A 152 -25.28 28.46 -4.26
N VAL A 153 -25.67 27.24 -3.84
CA VAL A 153 -26.45 27.00 -2.61
C VAL A 153 -25.64 27.33 -1.36
N GLN A 154 -24.38 26.88 -1.28
CA GLN A 154 -23.49 27.19 -0.14
C GLN A 154 -23.21 28.68 -0.02
N ARG A 155 -22.89 29.36 -1.15
CA ARG A 155 -22.70 30.81 -1.16
C ARG A 155 -23.97 31.55 -0.73
N LYS A 156 -25.12 31.16 -1.29
CA LYS A 156 -26.40 31.79 -0.96
C LYS A 156 -26.72 31.68 0.53
N ALA A 157 -26.59 30.50 1.14
CA ALA A 157 -26.85 30.33 2.57
C ALA A 157 -25.98 31.26 3.44
N ARG A 158 -24.70 31.43 3.08
CA ARG A 158 -23.78 32.35 3.77
C ARG A 158 -24.16 33.83 3.59
N LEU A 159 -24.57 34.23 2.39
CA LEU A 159 -25.04 35.59 2.11
C LEU A 159 -26.42 35.89 2.73
N ASP A 160 -27.30 34.90 2.82
CA ASP A 160 -28.59 35.03 3.50
C ASP A 160 -28.38 35.21 5.02
N ALA A 161 -27.44 34.49 5.62
CA ALA A 161 -27.03 34.70 7.01
C ALA A 161 -26.43 36.10 7.25
N PHE A 162 -25.61 36.60 6.30
CA PHE A 162 -25.10 37.97 6.34
C PHE A 162 -26.21 39.03 6.21
N ALA A 163 -27.24 38.76 5.41
CA ALA A 163 -28.38 39.66 5.22
C ALA A 163 -29.33 39.68 6.44
N ALA A 164 -29.37 38.60 7.22
CA ALA A 164 -30.15 38.50 8.45
C ALA A 164 -29.47 39.16 9.67
N ALA A 165 -28.16 39.41 9.63
CA ALA A 165 -27.41 40.08 10.69
C ALA A 165 -27.79 41.57 10.79
N THR A 166 -28.11 42.03 12.01
CA THR A 166 -28.58 43.41 12.26
C THR A 166 -27.76 44.16 13.32
N THR A 167 -26.92 43.46 14.07
CA THR A 167 -26.14 44.02 15.19
C THR A 167 -24.64 43.84 15.01
N PRO A 168 -23.81 44.67 15.68
CA PRO A 168 -22.36 44.46 15.75
C PRO A 168 -21.96 43.05 16.20
N LEU A 169 -22.68 42.45 17.17
CA LEU A 169 -22.43 41.10 17.66
C LEU A 169 -22.70 40.02 16.60
N ASP A 170 -23.77 40.15 15.81
CA ASP A 170 -24.07 39.22 14.71
C ASP A 170 -22.91 39.18 13.71
N PHE A 171 -22.48 40.35 13.24
CA PHE A 171 -21.37 40.48 12.29
C PHE A 171 -20.03 40.02 12.91
N ALA A 172 -19.78 40.31 14.19
CA ALA A 172 -18.59 39.81 14.88
C ALA A 172 -18.55 38.28 14.97
N THR A 173 -19.71 37.64 15.13
CA THR A 173 -19.86 36.18 15.18
C THR A 173 -19.56 35.57 13.81
N LEU A 174 -20.25 36.02 12.75
CA LEU A 174 -20.01 35.58 11.37
C LEU A 174 -18.55 35.77 10.94
N ARG A 175 -17.96 36.94 11.26
CA ARG A 175 -16.53 37.23 11.02
C ARG A 175 -15.61 36.18 11.64
N ASN A 176 -15.84 35.83 12.91
CA ASN A 176 -15.01 34.88 13.64
C ASN A 176 -15.14 33.47 13.06
N GLU A 177 -16.36 33.02 12.76
CA GLU A 177 -16.64 31.71 12.16
C GLU A 177 -15.99 31.57 10.78
N TRP A 178 -16.19 32.53 9.88
CA TRP A 178 -15.60 32.49 8.54
C TRP A 178 -14.08 32.64 8.56
N THR A 179 -13.51 33.41 9.49
CA THR A 179 -12.05 33.49 9.68
C THR A 179 -11.45 32.14 10.10
N VAL A 180 -12.15 31.41 10.98
CA VAL A 180 -11.76 30.05 11.38
C VAL A 180 -11.88 29.08 10.21
N GLU A 181 -13.00 29.11 9.50
CA GLU A 181 -13.26 28.19 8.39
C GLU A 181 -12.29 28.41 7.22
N ALA A 182 -12.00 29.66 6.84
CA ALA A 182 -11.04 30.00 5.78
C ALA A 182 -9.64 29.46 6.08
N ARG A 183 -9.23 29.42 7.36
CA ARG A 183 -7.95 28.83 7.80
C ARG A 183 -7.96 27.30 7.75
N LEU A 184 -9.13 26.67 7.92
CA LEU A 184 -9.28 25.22 7.83
C LEU A 184 -9.23 24.69 6.41
N VAL A 185 -9.82 25.37 5.42
CA VAL A 185 -9.89 24.87 4.02
C VAL A 185 -8.57 24.27 3.48
N PRO A 186 -7.40 24.93 3.58
CA PRO A 186 -6.14 24.33 3.10
C PRO A 186 -5.67 23.14 3.94
N ILE A 187 -6.06 23.05 5.22
CA ILE A 187 -5.78 21.92 6.11
C ILE A 187 -6.70 20.74 5.77
N ASP A 188 -7.99 20.99 5.58
CA ASP A 188 -8.99 19.99 5.19
C ASP A 188 -8.61 19.33 3.85
N ARG A 189 -8.19 20.13 2.86
CA ARG A 189 -7.70 19.62 1.57
C ARG A 189 -6.46 18.73 1.73
N ARG A 190 -5.53 19.07 2.62
CA ARG A 190 -4.35 18.24 2.92
C ARG A 190 -4.73 16.93 3.61
N ILE A 191 -5.63 16.99 4.60
CA ILE A 191 -6.18 15.80 5.27
C ILE A 191 -6.85 14.87 4.25
N ALA A 192 -7.71 15.40 3.38
CA ALA A 192 -8.37 14.62 2.32
C ALA A 192 -7.38 13.96 1.35
N ALA A 193 -6.33 14.68 0.92
CA ALA A 193 -5.28 14.13 0.08
C ALA A 193 -4.49 13.00 0.78
N SER A 194 -4.15 13.17 2.05
CA SER A 194 -3.50 12.11 2.85
C SER A 194 -4.40 10.90 3.09
N VAL A 195 -5.72 11.09 3.27
CA VAL A 195 -6.69 9.98 3.36
C VAL A 195 -6.72 9.19 2.05
N ALA A 196 -6.76 9.87 0.90
CA ALA A 196 -6.72 9.21 -0.40
C ALA A 196 -5.41 8.41 -0.59
N ALA A 197 -4.27 8.98 -0.20
CA ALA A 197 -2.98 8.29 -0.25
C ALA A 197 -2.93 7.03 0.65
N VAL A 198 -3.35 7.15 1.92
CA VAL A 198 -3.40 6.02 2.87
C VAL A 198 -4.41 4.95 2.43
N THR A 199 -5.52 5.35 1.80
CA THR A 199 -6.50 4.41 1.24
C THR A 199 -5.93 3.64 0.04
N GLY A 200 -5.23 4.32 -0.88
CA GLY A 200 -4.54 3.69 -2.00
C GLY A 200 -3.45 2.71 -1.54
N GLN A 201 -2.64 3.11 -0.56
CA GLN A 201 -1.64 2.23 0.07
C GLN A 201 -2.29 1.05 0.81
N THR A 202 -3.43 1.25 1.46
CA THR A 202 -4.19 0.17 2.11
C THR A 202 -4.65 -0.87 1.07
N GLN A 203 -5.07 -0.43 -0.11
CA GLN A 203 -5.42 -1.35 -1.20
C GLN A 203 -4.18 -2.08 -1.77
N GLN A 204 -3.05 -1.39 -1.92
CA GLN A 204 -1.78 -2.02 -2.32
C GLN A 204 -1.30 -3.07 -1.30
N ALA A 205 -1.39 -2.77 -0.01
CA ALA A 205 -1.10 -3.69 1.08
C ALA A 205 -1.99 -4.96 1.01
N ARG A 206 -3.29 -4.78 0.73
CA ARG A 206 -4.22 -5.91 0.50
C ARG A 206 -3.83 -6.76 -0.71
N THR A 207 -3.45 -6.14 -1.84
CA THR A 207 -3.00 -6.91 -3.02
C THR A 207 -1.71 -7.69 -2.78
N LEU A 208 -0.83 -7.21 -1.89
CA LEU A 208 0.36 -7.91 -1.45
C LEU A 208 0.09 -8.92 -0.31
N GLY A 209 -1.15 -9.05 0.18
CA GLY A 209 -1.48 -9.94 1.29
C GLY A 209 -0.90 -9.54 2.66
N ILE A 210 -0.51 -8.27 2.85
CA ILE A 210 0.05 -7.75 4.10
C ILE A 210 -0.98 -6.91 4.88
N ARG A 211 -0.84 -6.90 6.21
CA ARG A 211 -1.72 -6.11 7.09
C ARG A 211 -1.59 -4.62 6.83
N SER A 212 -2.69 -3.86 6.92
CA SER A 212 -2.68 -2.39 6.75
C SER A 212 -2.79 -1.62 8.07
N ASP A 213 -2.78 -2.28 9.23
CA ASP A 213 -2.98 -1.64 10.53
C ASP A 213 -1.92 -0.56 10.83
N PRO A 214 -2.28 0.58 11.47
CA PRO A 214 -3.61 0.97 11.97
C PRO A 214 -4.42 1.84 10.97
N ALA A 215 -4.23 1.67 9.66
CA ALA A 215 -4.82 2.56 8.66
C ALA A 215 -6.35 2.62 8.68
N GLY A 216 -7.03 1.51 8.97
CA GLY A 216 -8.49 1.46 9.06
C GLY A 216 -9.03 2.47 10.09
N ASP A 217 -8.47 2.49 11.29
CA ASP A 217 -8.90 3.39 12.37
C ASP A 217 -8.59 4.86 12.07
N VAL A 218 -7.46 5.13 11.39
CA VAL A 218 -7.08 6.49 10.98
C VAL A 218 -7.99 7.00 9.86
N ILE A 219 -8.32 6.16 8.88
CA ILE A 219 -9.30 6.48 7.82
C ILE A 219 -10.69 6.72 8.43
N ALA A 220 -11.15 5.89 9.36
CA ALA A 220 -12.44 6.07 10.04
C ALA A 220 -12.52 7.42 10.76
N ARG A 221 -11.52 7.76 11.60
CA ARG A 221 -11.45 9.08 12.26
C ARG A 221 -11.38 10.25 11.29
N ALA A 222 -10.80 10.05 10.10
CA ALA A 222 -10.76 11.07 9.05
C ALA A 222 -12.09 11.18 8.29
N GLY A 223 -12.89 10.10 8.22
CA GLY A 223 -14.25 10.11 7.67
C GLY A 223 -15.23 10.90 8.53
N ASP A 224 -15.08 10.86 9.86
CA ASP A 224 -15.91 11.66 10.79
C ASP A 224 -15.55 13.16 10.72
N TYR A 225 -14.29 13.50 10.44
CA TYR A 225 -13.74 14.85 10.58
C TYR A 225 -14.53 15.95 9.84
N PRO A 226 -15.00 15.78 8.58
CA PRO A 226 -15.81 16.78 7.89
C PRO A 226 -17.17 17.08 8.54
N SER A 227 -17.71 16.18 9.37
CA SER A 227 -19.00 16.39 10.05
C SER A 227 -18.92 17.28 11.29
N MET A 228 -17.72 17.63 11.73
CA MET A 228 -17.46 18.36 12.97
C MET A 228 -17.54 19.89 12.78
N THR A 229 -17.89 20.60 13.86
CA THR A 229 -17.91 22.08 13.83
C THR A 229 -16.52 22.65 13.56
N PRO A 230 -16.38 23.88 13.02
CA PRO A 230 -15.07 24.44 12.70
C PRO A 230 -14.10 24.47 13.90
N LEU A 231 -14.57 24.78 15.11
CA LEU A 231 -13.75 24.74 16.32
C LEU A 231 -13.30 23.31 16.68
N GLN A 232 -14.16 22.31 16.51
CA GLN A 232 -13.80 20.90 16.73
C GLN A 232 -12.79 20.40 15.68
N ARG A 233 -12.93 20.83 14.42
CA ARG A 233 -11.98 20.53 13.35
C ARG A 233 -10.61 21.14 13.65
N MET A 234 -10.54 22.43 14.01
CA MET A 234 -9.30 23.08 14.46
C MET A 234 -8.60 22.30 15.57
N ALA A 235 -9.34 21.88 16.61
CA ALA A 235 -8.77 21.17 17.75
C ALA A 235 -8.23 19.76 17.42
N ARG A 236 -8.66 19.14 16.31
CA ARG A 236 -8.30 17.76 15.93
C ARG A 236 -7.36 17.66 14.72
N ALA A 237 -7.32 18.69 13.87
CA ALA A 237 -6.64 18.65 12.58
C ALA A 237 -5.15 18.31 12.67
N GLU A 238 -4.44 18.84 13.67
CA GLU A 238 -3.00 18.56 13.84
C GLU A 238 -2.73 17.10 14.17
N MET A 239 -3.42 16.53 15.16
CA MET A 239 -3.25 15.14 15.57
C MET A 239 -3.66 14.18 14.43
N LEU A 240 -4.74 14.49 13.71
CA LEU A 240 -5.17 13.71 12.55
C LEU A 240 -4.14 13.76 11.42
N THR A 241 -3.60 14.93 11.10
CA THR A 241 -2.55 15.11 10.08
C THR A 241 -1.28 14.32 10.45
N ARG A 242 -0.80 14.43 11.69
CA ARG A 242 0.36 13.66 12.18
C ARG A 242 0.10 12.14 12.09
N SER A 243 -1.11 11.68 12.44
CA SER A 243 -1.50 10.27 12.36
C SER A 243 -1.52 9.75 10.92
N LEU A 244 -2.11 10.51 9.99
CA LEU A 244 -2.16 10.16 8.57
C LEU A 244 -0.76 10.08 7.95
N LEU A 245 0.11 11.05 8.20
CA LEU A 245 1.49 11.05 7.70
C LEU A 245 2.32 9.88 8.26
N SER A 246 2.14 9.56 9.55
CA SER A 246 2.81 8.43 10.19
C SER A 246 2.39 7.09 9.59
N VAL A 247 1.08 6.87 9.38
CA VAL A 247 0.57 5.68 8.69
C VAL A 247 1.05 5.64 7.24
N GLN A 248 1.02 6.75 6.52
CA GLN A 248 1.46 6.84 5.13
C GLN A 248 2.92 6.41 4.95
N ALA A 249 3.81 6.91 5.81
CA ALA A 249 5.24 6.54 5.80
C ALA A 249 5.46 5.08 6.20
N SER A 250 4.73 4.59 7.22
CA SER A 250 4.80 3.20 7.67
C SER A 250 4.35 2.22 6.58
N LEU A 251 3.18 2.46 5.96
CA LEU A 251 2.68 1.64 4.85
C LEU A 251 3.63 1.69 3.65
N GLN A 252 4.16 2.86 3.28
CA GLN A 252 5.10 2.98 2.17
C GLN A 252 6.34 2.09 2.36
N GLY A 253 6.96 2.15 3.55
CA GLY A 253 8.12 1.32 3.87
C GLY A 253 7.81 -0.18 3.90
N ARG A 254 6.63 -0.55 4.42
CA ARG A 254 6.18 -1.95 4.50
C ARG A 254 5.85 -2.53 3.13
N ILE A 255 5.16 -1.77 2.26
CA ILE A 255 4.86 -2.14 0.87
C ILE A 255 6.16 -2.36 0.09
N ALA A 256 7.12 -1.43 0.19
CA ALA A 256 8.41 -1.56 -0.49
C ALA A 256 9.17 -2.83 -0.05
N ALA A 257 9.27 -3.08 1.26
CA ALA A 257 9.96 -4.25 1.79
C ALA A 257 9.21 -5.58 1.47
N ALA A 258 7.87 -5.57 1.49
CA ALA A 258 7.06 -6.73 1.15
C ALA A 258 7.20 -7.13 -0.33
N THR A 259 7.24 -6.17 -1.26
CA THR A 259 7.49 -6.43 -2.69
C THR A 259 8.84 -7.11 -2.90
N VAL A 260 9.90 -6.67 -2.21
CA VAL A 260 11.22 -7.31 -2.28
C VAL A 260 11.18 -8.72 -1.70
N ALA A 261 10.49 -8.94 -0.58
CA ALA A 261 10.32 -10.28 -0.01
C ALA A 261 9.55 -11.22 -0.96
N GLN A 262 8.52 -10.71 -1.68
CA GLN A 262 7.78 -11.48 -2.69
C GLN A 262 8.68 -11.95 -3.85
N GLN A 263 9.51 -11.06 -4.40
CA GLN A 263 10.50 -11.42 -5.42
C GLN A 263 11.49 -12.49 -4.93
N ASN A 264 11.86 -12.46 -3.65
CA ASN A 264 12.77 -13.46 -3.07
C ASN A 264 12.06 -14.80 -2.75
N PHE A 265 10.73 -14.83 -2.58
CA PHE A 265 9.97 -16.08 -2.57
C PHE A 265 9.97 -16.76 -3.94
N GLU A 266 9.77 -15.98 -5.02
CA GLU A 266 9.83 -16.47 -6.40
C GLU A 266 11.23 -16.99 -6.74
N ARG A 267 12.28 -16.22 -6.42
CA ARG A 267 13.67 -16.67 -6.57
C ARG A 267 13.94 -17.97 -5.81
N ALA A 268 13.63 -18.02 -4.52
CA ALA A 268 13.84 -19.23 -3.72
C ALA A 268 13.08 -20.43 -4.28
N ALA A 269 11.84 -20.25 -4.76
CA ALA A 269 11.09 -21.33 -5.41
C ALA A 269 11.78 -21.84 -6.68
N ASN A 270 12.34 -20.95 -7.49
CA ASN A 270 13.07 -21.31 -8.71
C ASN A 270 14.36 -22.10 -8.39
N GLU A 271 15.19 -21.62 -7.46
CA GLU A 271 16.43 -22.34 -7.07
C GLU A 271 16.11 -23.72 -6.45
N LEU A 272 15.03 -23.84 -5.67
CA LEU A 272 14.60 -25.12 -5.10
C LEU A 272 14.04 -26.07 -6.16
N SER A 273 13.33 -25.55 -7.16
CA SER A 273 12.88 -26.35 -8.32
C SER A 273 14.08 -26.88 -9.13
N LEU A 274 15.09 -26.02 -9.33
CA LEU A 274 16.35 -26.41 -9.99
C LEU A 274 17.11 -27.47 -9.17
N ALA A 275 17.30 -27.25 -7.86
CA ALA A 275 17.96 -28.21 -6.98
C ALA A 275 17.25 -29.58 -6.97
N SER A 276 15.91 -29.58 -6.93
CA SER A 276 15.12 -30.81 -7.02
C SER A 276 15.26 -31.53 -8.36
N LEU A 277 15.58 -30.84 -9.46
CA LEU A 277 15.84 -31.47 -10.76
C LEU A 277 17.14 -32.30 -10.76
N TYR A 278 18.14 -31.87 -9.97
CA TYR A 278 19.40 -32.57 -9.71
C TYR A 278 19.31 -33.61 -8.56
N GLY A 279 18.09 -33.93 -8.08
CA GLY A 279 17.88 -34.94 -7.03
C GLY A 279 18.29 -34.48 -5.61
N ILE A 280 18.55 -33.20 -5.41
CA ILE A 280 18.94 -32.64 -4.11
C ILE A 280 17.70 -32.60 -3.19
N ASP A 281 17.83 -33.08 -1.95
CA ASP A 281 16.77 -32.95 -0.95
C ASP A 281 16.60 -31.47 -0.54
N VAL A 282 15.45 -30.92 -0.93
CA VAL A 282 15.05 -29.53 -0.69
C VAL A 282 14.09 -29.37 0.51
N SER A 283 13.71 -30.46 1.20
CA SER A 283 12.66 -30.49 2.22
C SER A 283 12.89 -29.50 3.38
N ALA A 284 14.11 -29.40 3.89
CA ALA A 284 14.50 -28.47 4.95
C ALA A 284 14.36 -26.99 4.50
N TRP A 285 14.70 -26.70 3.25
CA TRP A 285 14.56 -25.36 2.67
C TRP A 285 13.11 -25.00 2.34
N GLN A 286 12.33 -25.95 1.82
CA GLN A 286 10.88 -25.79 1.64
C GLN A 286 10.19 -25.47 2.97
N THR A 287 10.62 -26.11 4.06
CA THR A 287 10.13 -25.83 5.42
C THR A 287 10.45 -24.39 5.86
N ARG A 288 11.67 -23.89 5.62
CA ARG A 288 12.02 -22.47 5.84
C ARG A 288 11.17 -21.52 5.01
N VAL A 289 10.98 -21.80 3.72
CA VAL A 289 10.12 -21.01 2.82
C VAL A 289 8.66 -20.98 3.32
N ALA A 290 8.14 -22.11 3.81
CA ALA A 290 6.80 -22.17 4.39
C ALA A 290 6.68 -21.37 5.71
N ALA A 291 7.68 -21.44 6.58
CA ALA A 291 7.74 -20.63 7.80
C ALA A 291 7.80 -19.11 7.47
N ASN A 292 8.62 -18.72 6.50
CA ASN A 292 8.69 -17.35 6.00
C ASN A 292 7.35 -16.86 5.43
N LYS A 293 6.61 -17.69 4.67
CA LYS A 293 5.25 -17.35 4.22
C LYS A 293 4.31 -17.10 5.41
N ALA A 294 4.43 -17.88 6.49
CA ALA A 294 3.63 -17.72 7.70
C ALA A 294 4.00 -16.48 8.55
N LEU A 295 5.22 -15.96 8.41
CA LEU A 295 5.66 -14.68 9.00
C LEU A 295 5.22 -13.48 8.13
N PHE A 296 5.30 -13.61 6.80
CA PHE A 296 5.03 -12.54 5.84
C PHE A 296 3.65 -11.89 6.01
N TRP A 297 2.58 -12.69 6.14
CA TRP A 297 1.23 -12.13 6.34
C TRP A 297 1.00 -11.50 7.72
N LYS A 298 1.88 -11.80 8.70
CA LYS A 298 1.81 -11.25 10.06
C LYS A 298 2.62 -9.95 10.23
N ALA A 299 3.60 -9.71 9.37
CA ALA A 299 4.59 -8.65 9.53
C ALA A 299 3.99 -7.23 9.59
N LEU A 300 4.43 -6.45 10.57
CA LEU A 300 3.96 -5.11 10.89
C LEU A 300 5.00 -4.02 10.64
N THR A 301 6.25 -4.40 10.35
CA THR A 301 7.39 -3.48 10.18
C THR A 301 8.21 -3.83 8.93
N PRO A 302 8.92 -2.85 8.33
CA PRO A 302 9.87 -3.13 7.24
C PRO A 302 10.99 -4.10 7.67
N ALA A 303 11.40 -4.08 8.94
CA ALA A 303 12.48 -4.92 9.46
C ALA A 303 12.12 -6.42 9.43
N GLU A 304 10.88 -6.78 9.73
CA GLU A 304 10.40 -8.17 9.64
C GLU A 304 10.42 -8.67 8.18
N PHE A 305 9.99 -7.84 7.21
CA PHE A 305 10.09 -8.17 5.79
C PHE A 305 11.54 -8.29 5.32
N SER A 306 12.46 -7.43 5.80
CA SER A 306 13.89 -7.56 5.54
C SER A 306 14.50 -8.84 6.12
N SER A 307 14.05 -9.28 7.31
CA SER A 307 14.48 -10.55 7.89
C SER A 307 14.01 -11.75 7.05
N ILE A 308 12.76 -11.75 6.61
CA ILE A 308 12.21 -12.76 5.68
C ILE A 308 13.01 -12.77 4.36
N THR A 309 13.30 -11.58 3.82
CA THR A 309 14.09 -11.43 2.59
C THR A 309 15.49 -12.04 2.75
N SER A 310 16.17 -11.79 3.88
CA SER A 310 17.50 -12.33 4.13
C SER A 310 17.49 -13.86 4.26
N ASP A 311 16.48 -14.45 4.93
CA ASP A 311 16.35 -15.91 5.04
C ASP A 311 16.11 -16.56 3.67
N LEU A 312 15.24 -15.97 2.84
CA LEU A 312 14.97 -16.43 1.48
C LEU A 312 16.21 -16.33 0.57
N GLN A 313 17.03 -15.29 0.72
CA GLN A 313 18.31 -15.16 0.01
C GLN A 313 19.31 -16.24 0.43
N GLN A 314 19.37 -16.57 1.72
CA GLN A 314 20.20 -17.68 2.22
C GLN A 314 19.72 -19.04 1.70
N VAL A 315 18.39 -19.26 1.63
CA VAL A 315 17.81 -20.48 1.04
C VAL A 315 18.18 -20.58 -0.44
N ALA A 316 17.98 -19.51 -1.21
CA ALA A 316 18.33 -19.46 -2.64
C ALA A 316 19.82 -19.75 -2.86
N ALA A 317 20.70 -19.07 -2.13
CA ALA A 317 22.15 -19.27 -2.23
C ALA A 317 22.62 -20.66 -1.75
N ALA A 318 21.93 -21.29 -0.79
CA ALA A 318 22.23 -22.65 -0.35
C ALA A 318 21.84 -23.69 -1.42
N ALA A 319 20.68 -23.50 -2.07
CA ALA A 319 20.22 -24.36 -3.16
C ALA A 319 21.13 -24.24 -4.41
N ASP A 320 21.44 -23.02 -4.85
CA ASP A 320 22.40 -22.75 -5.93
C ASP A 320 23.78 -23.37 -5.65
N LYS A 321 24.32 -23.15 -4.44
CA LYS A 321 25.59 -23.77 -4.02
C LYS A 321 25.54 -25.30 -4.07
N ALA A 322 24.42 -25.93 -3.69
CA ALA A 322 24.28 -27.38 -3.75
C ALA A 322 24.22 -27.89 -5.20
N VAL A 323 23.53 -27.18 -6.10
CA VAL A 323 23.55 -27.46 -7.55
C VAL A 323 24.96 -27.33 -8.12
N TYR A 324 25.69 -26.27 -7.76
CA TYR A 324 27.09 -26.09 -8.17
C TYR A 324 27.99 -27.24 -7.69
N VAL A 325 27.85 -27.66 -6.43
CA VAL A 325 28.60 -28.81 -5.88
C VAL A 325 28.26 -30.08 -6.66
N ALA A 326 26.98 -30.35 -6.93
CA ALA A 326 26.55 -31.50 -7.71
C ALA A 326 27.17 -31.50 -9.13
N LEU A 327 27.11 -30.36 -9.83
CA LEU A 327 27.71 -30.19 -11.16
C LEU A 327 29.24 -30.29 -11.19
N SER A 328 29.91 -30.00 -10.06
CA SER A 328 31.37 -30.07 -9.93
C SER A 328 31.92 -31.50 -9.70
N GLN A 329 31.04 -32.47 -9.47
CA GLN A 329 31.40 -33.85 -9.14
C GLN A 329 31.14 -34.81 -10.32
N THR A 330 31.78 -35.98 -10.27
CA THR A 330 31.48 -37.09 -11.17
C THR A 330 30.44 -38.00 -10.53
N HIS A 331 29.31 -38.18 -11.22
CA HIS A 331 28.22 -39.05 -10.84
C HIS A 331 28.14 -40.23 -11.82
N VAL A 332 27.97 -41.43 -11.29
CA VAL A 332 27.77 -42.66 -12.06
C VAL A 332 26.64 -43.44 -11.39
N ILE A 333 25.64 -43.82 -12.17
CA ILE A 333 24.46 -44.55 -11.72
C ILE A 333 24.82 -46.03 -11.56
N ALA A 334 24.52 -46.58 -10.39
CA ALA A 334 24.65 -48.01 -10.12
C ALA A 334 23.40 -48.79 -10.59
N GLY A 335 23.53 -50.10 -10.80
CA GLY A 335 22.41 -50.97 -11.15
C GLY A 335 21.91 -50.86 -12.59
N VAL A 336 22.66 -50.23 -13.50
CA VAL A 336 22.41 -50.31 -14.93
C VAL A 336 23.29 -51.41 -15.52
N ASP A 337 22.71 -52.58 -15.80
CA ASP A 337 23.39 -53.68 -16.49
C ASP A 337 23.78 -53.24 -17.91
N PHE A 338 25.01 -53.52 -18.35
CA PHE A 338 25.45 -53.27 -19.72
C PHE A 338 25.04 -54.43 -20.64
N ILE A 339 24.43 -54.12 -21.79
CA ILE A 339 23.88 -55.10 -22.74
C ILE A 339 24.29 -54.70 -24.16
N TYR A 340 24.98 -55.60 -24.88
CA TYR A 340 25.24 -55.43 -26.31
C TYR A 340 23.97 -55.67 -27.13
N GLN A 341 23.81 -54.96 -28.25
CA GLN A 341 22.71 -55.23 -29.18
C GLN A 341 22.88 -56.58 -29.88
N ASN A 342 21.80 -57.33 -30.05
CA ASN A 342 21.81 -58.66 -30.66
C ASN A 342 21.40 -58.67 -32.15
N HIS A 343 20.77 -57.58 -32.63
CA HIS A 343 20.50 -57.34 -34.05
C HIS A 343 21.22 -56.09 -34.57
N PRO A 344 21.55 -56.00 -35.88
CA PRO A 344 22.18 -54.83 -36.51
C PRO A 344 21.54 -53.47 -36.23
N LEU A 345 20.20 -53.41 -36.11
CA LEU A 345 19.43 -52.18 -35.89
C LEU A 345 18.54 -52.32 -34.65
N SER A 346 19.12 -52.65 -33.49
CA SER A 346 18.39 -52.79 -32.21
C SER A 346 19.01 -51.97 -31.08
N CYS A 347 19.61 -50.82 -31.44
CA CYS A 347 20.31 -49.97 -30.46
C CYS A 347 19.33 -49.35 -29.46
N GLU A 348 18.10 -49.09 -29.90
CA GLU A 348 17.04 -48.48 -29.12
C GLU A 348 16.46 -49.44 -28.08
N GLU A 349 16.22 -50.68 -28.47
CA GLU A 349 15.76 -51.74 -27.57
C GLU A 349 16.87 -52.19 -26.64
N ALA A 350 18.14 -52.23 -27.10
CA ALA A 350 19.28 -52.50 -26.22
C ALA A 350 19.45 -51.41 -25.16
N ALA A 351 19.41 -50.13 -25.55
CA ALA A 351 19.49 -49.01 -24.61
C ALA A 351 18.30 -48.96 -23.63
N THR A 352 17.09 -49.24 -24.12
CA THR A 352 15.88 -49.36 -23.29
C THR A 352 15.99 -50.52 -22.30
N SER A 353 16.44 -51.69 -22.75
CA SER A 353 16.70 -52.86 -21.91
C SER A 353 17.72 -52.55 -20.81
N MET A 354 18.84 -51.88 -21.14
CA MET A 354 19.82 -51.43 -20.15
C MET A 354 19.18 -50.50 -19.11
N ALA A 355 18.48 -49.45 -19.53
CA ALA A 355 17.87 -48.48 -18.60
C ALA A 355 16.81 -49.11 -17.67
N LEU A 356 16.04 -50.08 -18.16
CA LEU A 356 15.05 -50.82 -17.37
C LEU A 356 15.67 -51.61 -16.20
N THR A 357 16.90 -52.09 -16.34
CA THR A 357 17.56 -52.88 -15.29
C THR A 357 17.77 -52.10 -13.99
N HIS A 358 17.85 -50.76 -14.06
CA HIS A 358 17.92 -49.88 -12.89
C HIS A 358 16.70 -50.00 -11.98
N GLN A 359 15.53 -50.29 -12.56
CA GLN A 359 14.28 -50.54 -11.83
C GLN A 359 14.07 -52.03 -11.51
N GLY A 360 15.08 -52.88 -11.75
CA GLY A 360 15.00 -54.34 -11.62
C GLY A 360 14.20 -55.02 -12.73
N ILE A 361 13.77 -54.28 -13.76
CA ILE A 361 12.99 -54.82 -14.89
C ILE A 361 13.96 -55.36 -15.94
N ARG A 362 13.73 -56.60 -16.41
CA ARG A 362 14.54 -57.24 -17.44
C ARG A 362 13.67 -57.66 -18.62
N LEU A 363 13.76 -56.91 -19.71
CA LEU A 363 13.18 -57.26 -21.01
C LEU A 363 14.32 -57.52 -22.01
N SER A 364 14.21 -58.58 -22.81
CA SER A 364 15.12 -58.77 -23.94
C SER A 364 14.77 -57.83 -25.09
N GLN A 365 15.74 -57.61 -25.99
CA GLN A 365 15.54 -56.82 -27.21
C GLN A 365 14.43 -57.44 -28.07
N ASP A 366 14.43 -58.76 -28.24
CA ASP A 366 13.42 -59.53 -28.98
C ASP A 366 12.01 -59.34 -28.40
N GLN A 367 11.86 -59.27 -27.06
CA GLN A 367 10.57 -58.99 -26.42
C GLN A 367 10.10 -57.58 -26.76
N ILE A 368 10.97 -56.58 -26.63
CA ILE A 368 10.64 -55.19 -26.95
C ILE A 368 10.26 -55.05 -28.44
N LEU A 369 11.06 -55.59 -29.35
CA LEU A 369 10.81 -55.60 -30.81
C LEU A 369 9.47 -56.27 -31.15
N ASN A 370 9.16 -57.42 -30.54
CA ASN A 370 7.92 -58.15 -30.77
C ASN A 370 6.68 -57.38 -30.27
N GLU A 371 6.79 -56.64 -29.17
CA GLU A 371 5.69 -55.84 -28.61
C GLU A 371 5.54 -54.45 -29.27
N ILE A 372 6.64 -53.89 -29.81
CA ILE A 372 6.60 -52.68 -30.65
C ILE A 372 6.00 -52.97 -32.02
N GLY A 373 6.33 -54.13 -32.60
CA GLY A 373 5.98 -54.51 -33.97
C GLY A 373 6.79 -53.75 -35.02
N ALA A 374 6.74 -54.19 -36.29
CA ALA A 374 7.51 -53.57 -37.37
C ALA A 374 6.66 -53.26 -38.61
N ASP A 375 6.84 -52.07 -39.16
CA ASP A 375 6.34 -51.71 -40.49
C ASP A 375 7.35 -52.18 -41.55
N LEU A 376 7.10 -53.37 -42.11
CA LEU A 376 7.97 -54.01 -43.11
C LEU A 376 7.78 -53.48 -44.53
N ARG A 377 6.97 -52.42 -44.74
CA ARG A 377 6.81 -51.80 -46.06
C ARG A 377 8.10 -51.11 -46.50
N GLY A 378 8.59 -51.49 -47.68
CA GLY A 378 9.81 -50.91 -48.25
C GLY A 378 9.69 -49.42 -48.54
N MET A 379 10.81 -48.70 -48.40
CA MET A 379 10.94 -47.30 -48.77
C MET A 379 10.69 -47.09 -50.27
N TYR A 380 10.03 -45.98 -50.64
CA TYR A 380 10.00 -45.50 -52.02
C TYR A 380 10.17 -43.97 -52.08
N VAL A 381 10.51 -43.44 -53.27
CA VAL A 381 10.54 -41.99 -53.52
C VAL A 381 9.26 -41.61 -54.30
N ASP A 382 8.54 -40.60 -53.84
CA ASP A 382 7.31 -40.14 -54.50
C ASP A 382 7.57 -39.22 -55.70
N GLY A 383 6.51 -38.89 -56.44
CA GLY A 383 6.58 -38.01 -57.62
C GLY A 383 7.02 -36.57 -57.34
N ALA A 384 7.17 -36.17 -56.08
CA ALA A 384 7.75 -34.88 -55.68
C ALA A 384 9.22 -35.02 -55.20
N GLY A 385 9.82 -36.20 -55.36
CA GLY A 385 11.21 -36.48 -54.96
C GLY A 385 11.40 -36.73 -53.47
N ARG A 386 10.32 -36.93 -52.70
CA ARG A 386 10.39 -37.14 -51.24
C ARG A 386 10.52 -38.63 -50.93
N VAL A 387 11.39 -38.97 -49.98
CA VAL A 387 11.45 -40.31 -49.38
C VAL A 387 10.15 -40.58 -48.61
N ARG A 388 9.61 -41.80 -48.77
CA ARG A 388 8.39 -42.32 -48.15
C ARG A 388 8.71 -43.63 -47.45
N TRP A 389 8.53 -43.69 -46.13
CA TRP A 389 8.80 -44.88 -45.33
C TRP A 389 7.85 -45.01 -44.11
N GLY A 390 8.08 -45.99 -43.24
CA GLY A 390 7.28 -46.20 -42.02
C GLY A 390 7.39 -45.05 -41.02
N ASN A 391 6.56 -45.06 -39.97
CA ASN A 391 6.61 -44.04 -38.92
C ASN A 391 7.29 -44.59 -37.63
N PRO A 392 8.52 -44.17 -37.29
CA PRO A 392 9.25 -44.66 -36.12
C PRO A 392 8.61 -44.25 -34.79
N TYR A 393 7.75 -43.23 -34.78
CA TYR A 393 6.96 -42.86 -33.59
C TYR A 393 5.80 -43.83 -33.32
N SER A 394 5.49 -44.76 -34.25
CA SER A 394 4.40 -45.74 -34.12
C SER A 394 4.88 -47.18 -33.87
N THR A 395 5.85 -47.63 -34.67
CA THR A 395 6.43 -48.99 -34.65
C THR A 395 7.93 -48.93 -34.96
N PHE A 396 8.59 -50.08 -34.99
CA PHE A 396 9.88 -50.24 -35.68
C PHE A 396 9.67 -50.05 -37.19
N VAL A 397 10.68 -49.53 -37.91
CA VAL A 397 10.61 -49.28 -39.36
C VAL A 397 11.59 -50.20 -40.11
N GLY A 398 11.03 -51.07 -40.97
CA GLY A 398 11.77 -52.06 -41.75
C GLY A 398 12.27 -53.26 -40.93
N ASN A 399 13.32 -53.92 -41.42
CA ASN A 399 13.87 -55.14 -40.81
C ASN A 399 14.99 -54.81 -39.81
N VAL A 400 14.89 -55.29 -38.58
CA VAL A 400 15.92 -55.15 -37.52
C VAL A 400 17.28 -55.77 -37.89
N ASN A 401 17.27 -56.76 -38.79
CA ASN A 401 18.46 -57.38 -39.39
C ASN A 401 18.85 -56.76 -40.74
N GLY A 402 18.31 -55.59 -41.05
CA GLY A 402 18.58 -54.82 -42.27
C GLY A 402 19.75 -53.84 -42.11
N SER A 403 19.67 -52.74 -42.85
CA SER A 403 20.67 -51.67 -42.88
C SER A 403 20.01 -50.34 -43.28
N GLU A 404 20.29 -49.30 -42.50
CA GLU A 404 19.81 -47.93 -42.75
C GLU A 404 20.33 -47.39 -44.09
N SER A 405 21.64 -47.52 -44.35
CA SER A 405 22.25 -47.05 -45.60
C SER A 405 21.72 -47.75 -46.85
N ASN A 406 21.18 -48.97 -46.72
CA ASN A 406 20.55 -49.73 -47.80
C ASN A 406 19.02 -49.65 -47.80
N TYR A 407 18.41 -48.81 -46.94
CA TYR A 407 16.96 -48.63 -46.82
C TYR A 407 16.15 -49.91 -46.51
N THR A 408 16.76 -50.91 -45.88
CA THR A 408 16.09 -52.18 -45.53
C THR A 408 15.60 -52.24 -44.07
N GLY A 409 16.09 -51.34 -43.22
CA GLY A 409 15.62 -51.11 -41.86
C GLY A 409 16.13 -49.76 -41.35
N PHE A 410 15.43 -49.14 -40.41
CA PHE A 410 15.81 -47.86 -39.80
C PHE A 410 15.95 -48.01 -38.29
N GLY A 411 14.83 -48.17 -37.59
CA GLY A 411 14.79 -48.06 -36.13
C GLY A 411 13.39 -47.74 -35.61
N THR A 412 13.32 -47.29 -34.35
CA THR A 412 12.12 -46.78 -33.68
C THR A 412 12.45 -45.60 -32.78
N PHE A 413 11.49 -44.70 -32.53
CA PHE A 413 11.70 -43.55 -31.64
C PHE A 413 11.09 -43.79 -30.25
N TRP A 414 11.10 -42.77 -29.39
CA TRP A 414 10.73 -42.93 -27.99
C TRP A 414 9.30 -43.45 -27.70
N PRO A 415 8.22 -43.18 -28.47
CA PRO A 415 6.87 -43.52 -28.02
C PRO A 415 6.59 -45.02 -27.93
N PRO A 416 6.98 -45.87 -28.90
CA PRO A 416 6.84 -47.32 -28.78
C PRO A 416 7.66 -47.92 -27.64
N LEU A 417 8.89 -47.42 -27.42
CA LEU A 417 9.76 -47.86 -26.32
C LEU A 417 9.15 -47.52 -24.96
N VAL A 418 8.65 -46.29 -24.79
CA VAL A 418 7.94 -45.85 -23.57
C VAL A 418 6.68 -46.67 -23.32
N ARG A 419 5.90 -46.95 -24.37
CA ARG A 419 4.69 -47.78 -24.30
C ARG A 419 5.00 -49.18 -23.77
N VAL A 420 6.01 -49.85 -24.30
CA VAL A 420 6.44 -51.18 -23.84
C VAL A 420 7.01 -51.11 -22.42
N ALA A 421 7.92 -50.17 -22.14
CA ALA A 421 8.49 -50.01 -20.80
C ALA A 421 7.39 -49.83 -19.73
N GLN A 422 6.40 -48.97 -19.98
CA GLN A 422 5.27 -48.76 -19.06
C GLN A 422 4.35 -49.99 -18.95
N ALA A 423 4.13 -50.74 -20.03
CA ALA A 423 3.35 -51.98 -20.00
C ALA A 423 3.97 -53.04 -19.08
N HIS A 424 5.31 -53.06 -18.97
CA HIS A 424 6.08 -53.90 -18.04
C HIS A 424 6.33 -53.24 -16.67
N GLY A 425 5.60 -52.17 -16.34
CA GLY A 425 5.62 -51.55 -15.01
C GLY A 425 6.72 -50.52 -14.78
N ALA A 426 7.48 -50.14 -15.81
CA ALA A 426 8.54 -49.14 -15.67
C ALA A 426 7.96 -47.75 -15.38
N ARG A 427 8.55 -47.07 -14.40
CA ARG A 427 8.25 -45.68 -14.10
C ARG A 427 9.14 -44.77 -14.95
N ILE A 428 8.54 -44.11 -15.93
CA ILE A 428 9.21 -43.11 -16.77
C ILE A 428 8.93 -41.72 -16.18
N LEU A 429 9.98 -40.90 -15.99
CA LEU A 429 9.89 -39.57 -15.39
C LEU A 429 9.69 -38.44 -16.41
N ALA A 430 10.24 -38.61 -17.61
CA ALA A 430 10.11 -37.70 -18.74
C ALA A 430 10.47 -38.45 -20.04
N TYR A 431 9.93 -38.00 -21.17
CA TYR A 431 10.28 -38.55 -22.48
C TYR A 431 10.01 -37.53 -23.59
N GLY A 432 10.57 -37.77 -24.77
CA GLY A 432 10.44 -36.90 -25.93
C GLY A 432 11.45 -35.76 -25.90
N SER A 433 11.03 -34.58 -26.37
CA SER A 433 11.96 -33.46 -26.59
C SER A 433 12.47 -32.86 -25.28
N MET A 434 13.80 -32.83 -25.09
CA MET A 434 14.46 -32.15 -23.97
C MET A 434 15.87 -31.69 -24.35
N ASN A 435 16.47 -30.83 -23.52
CA ASN A 435 17.84 -30.37 -23.72
C ASN A 435 18.86 -31.26 -22.99
N ALA A 436 20.12 -31.26 -23.45
CA ALA A 436 21.20 -32.05 -22.84
C ALA A 436 21.43 -31.72 -21.35
N ALA A 437 21.22 -30.46 -20.92
CA ALA A 437 21.33 -30.08 -19.51
C ALA A 437 20.30 -30.80 -18.61
N THR A 438 19.11 -31.09 -19.15
CA THR A 438 18.07 -31.90 -18.47
C THR A 438 18.55 -33.34 -18.30
N ILE A 439 19.16 -33.92 -19.34
CA ILE A 439 19.78 -35.25 -19.27
C ILE A 439 20.83 -35.26 -18.15
N TYR A 440 21.70 -34.25 -18.09
CA TYR A 440 22.73 -34.17 -17.06
C TYR A 440 22.15 -34.11 -15.65
N ALA A 441 21.12 -33.27 -15.44
CA ALA A 441 20.47 -33.14 -14.15
C ALA A 441 19.79 -34.45 -13.70
N ARG A 442 19.14 -35.16 -14.63
CA ARG A 442 18.52 -36.47 -14.34
C ARG A 442 19.54 -37.54 -14.00
N VAL A 443 20.66 -37.60 -14.72
CA VAL A 443 21.73 -38.57 -14.43
C VAL A 443 22.40 -38.29 -13.09
N ILE A 444 22.60 -37.02 -12.72
CA ILE A 444 23.06 -36.60 -11.40
C ILE A 444 22.04 -36.98 -10.31
N ALA A 445 20.75 -36.88 -10.60
CA ALA A 445 19.67 -37.34 -9.71
C ALA A 445 19.54 -38.88 -9.60
N GLY A 446 20.40 -39.66 -10.28
CA GLY A 446 20.41 -41.12 -10.25
C GLY A 446 19.58 -41.80 -11.34
N HIS A 447 18.95 -41.04 -12.24
CA HIS A 447 18.00 -41.55 -13.24
C HIS A 447 18.68 -41.80 -14.60
N PRO A 448 18.77 -43.05 -15.10
CA PRO A 448 19.41 -43.32 -16.38
C PRO A 448 18.55 -42.82 -17.54
N VAL A 449 19.22 -42.37 -18.60
CA VAL A 449 18.55 -41.70 -19.73
C VAL A 449 18.92 -42.37 -21.04
N VAL A 450 17.92 -42.88 -21.76
CA VAL A 450 18.08 -43.31 -23.15
C VAL A 450 18.04 -42.08 -24.04
N ALA A 451 19.11 -41.82 -24.80
CA ALA A 451 19.29 -40.60 -25.59
C ALA A 451 19.55 -40.92 -27.07
N PHE A 452 18.81 -40.25 -27.95
CA PHE A 452 18.94 -40.36 -29.40
C PHE A 452 19.99 -39.38 -29.92
N ALA A 453 21.00 -39.89 -30.62
CA ALA A 453 22.15 -39.12 -31.06
C ALA A 453 22.77 -39.73 -32.34
N THR A 454 23.93 -39.25 -32.76
CA THR A 454 24.65 -39.75 -33.94
C THR A 454 25.72 -40.76 -33.56
N TRP A 455 25.99 -41.71 -34.46
CA TRP A 455 27.00 -42.75 -34.24
C TRP A 455 28.44 -42.21 -34.06
N ASP A 456 28.79 -41.15 -34.81
CA ASP A 456 30.14 -40.58 -34.88
C ASP A 456 30.36 -39.39 -33.92
N TRP A 457 29.39 -39.09 -33.06
CA TRP A 457 29.43 -37.99 -32.08
C TRP A 457 29.56 -36.60 -32.70
N ARG A 458 28.90 -36.37 -33.83
CA ARG A 458 28.89 -35.09 -34.57
C ARG A 458 27.48 -34.67 -34.97
N TRP A 459 27.29 -33.36 -35.13
CA TRP A 459 26.10 -32.79 -35.73
C TRP A 459 26.07 -33.07 -37.25
N HIS A 460 24.91 -33.43 -37.79
CA HIS A 460 24.70 -33.64 -39.23
C HIS A 460 23.45 -32.94 -39.78
N PRO A 461 23.47 -32.45 -41.04
CA PRO A 461 22.29 -31.84 -41.63
C PRO A 461 21.18 -32.87 -41.84
N ARG A 462 20.02 -32.64 -41.23
CA ARG A 462 18.84 -33.49 -41.38
C ARG A 462 18.31 -33.51 -42.83
N ARG A 463 17.75 -34.65 -43.20
CA ARG A 463 17.15 -35.01 -44.50
C ARG A 463 15.77 -35.63 -44.28
N ASP A 464 14.94 -34.98 -43.46
CA ASP A 464 13.65 -35.49 -43.01
C ASP A 464 12.83 -36.12 -44.15
N TYR A 465 12.24 -37.29 -43.89
CA TYR A 465 11.36 -37.96 -44.84
C TYR A 465 9.89 -37.82 -44.43
N LEU A 466 8.99 -38.06 -45.39
CA LEU A 466 7.54 -37.96 -45.15
C LEU A 466 6.97 -39.37 -45.06
N SER A 467 6.67 -39.81 -43.85
CA SER A 467 6.17 -41.17 -43.56
C SER A 467 4.84 -41.49 -44.26
N PHE A 468 4.48 -42.77 -44.32
CA PHE A 468 3.30 -43.25 -45.06
C PHE A 468 1.97 -42.65 -44.58
N ASP A 469 1.83 -42.36 -43.29
CA ASP A 469 0.70 -41.67 -42.65
C ASP A 469 0.76 -40.13 -42.76
N GLY A 470 1.86 -39.58 -43.29
CA GLY A 470 1.99 -38.16 -43.64
C GLY A 470 2.74 -37.30 -42.60
N GLN A 471 3.40 -37.91 -41.61
CA GLN A 471 4.23 -37.18 -40.65
C GLN A 471 5.65 -36.94 -41.19
N TRP A 472 6.21 -35.75 -40.98
CA TRP A 472 7.63 -35.50 -41.23
C TRP A 472 8.47 -36.12 -40.10
N ILE A 473 9.44 -36.96 -40.49
CA ILE A 473 10.28 -37.73 -39.58
C ILE A 473 11.70 -37.15 -39.60
N PRO A 474 12.24 -36.70 -38.46
CA PRO A 474 13.66 -36.34 -38.34
C PRO A 474 14.54 -37.50 -38.78
N TRP A 475 15.40 -37.26 -39.77
CA TRP A 475 16.25 -38.32 -40.33
C TRP A 475 17.58 -37.77 -40.82
N ILE A 476 18.68 -38.50 -40.64
CA ILE A 476 20.03 -38.10 -41.07
C ILE A 476 20.67 -39.07 -42.08
N GLY A 477 20.01 -40.21 -42.36
CA GLY A 477 20.46 -41.20 -43.32
C GLY A 477 20.33 -40.76 -44.79
N PRO A 478 20.72 -41.62 -45.74
CA PRO A 478 21.42 -42.90 -45.53
C PRO A 478 22.93 -42.72 -45.22
N PHE A 479 23.42 -41.47 -45.29
CA PHE A 479 24.84 -41.12 -45.27
C PHE A 479 25.44 -41.06 -43.86
N TYR A 480 24.62 -40.74 -42.86
CA TYR A 480 24.97 -40.73 -41.44
C TYR A 480 24.05 -41.71 -40.72
N ALA A 481 24.57 -42.37 -39.69
CA ALA A 481 23.81 -43.33 -38.90
C ALA A 481 23.30 -42.68 -37.61
N SER A 482 21.99 -42.81 -37.36
CA SER A 482 21.44 -42.58 -36.02
C SER A 482 21.95 -43.67 -35.06
N HIS A 483 22.06 -43.35 -33.78
CA HIS A 483 22.38 -44.31 -32.73
C HIS A 483 21.71 -43.93 -31.41
N VAL A 484 21.52 -44.90 -30.54
CA VAL A 484 20.89 -44.70 -29.23
C VAL A 484 21.76 -45.26 -28.12
N TYR A 485 21.89 -44.47 -27.05
CA TYR A 485 22.79 -44.70 -25.94
C TYR A 485 22.03 -44.65 -24.62
N THR A 486 22.44 -45.45 -23.63
CA THR A 486 22.01 -45.21 -22.24
C THR A 486 23.06 -44.37 -21.54
N VAL A 487 22.71 -43.14 -21.19
CA VAL A 487 23.54 -42.27 -20.36
C VAL A 487 23.44 -42.74 -18.90
N VAL A 488 24.58 -43.09 -18.32
CA VAL A 488 24.70 -43.68 -16.98
C VAL A 488 25.65 -42.91 -16.06
N GLY A 489 26.25 -41.81 -16.53
CA GLY A 489 27.06 -40.95 -15.69
C GLY A 489 27.38 -39.61 -16.32
N VAL A 490 27.77 -38.65 -15.49
CA VAL A 490 28.12 -37.27 -15.86
C VAL A 490 29.28 -36.82 -14.99
N SER A 491 30.28 -36.18 -15.60
CA SER A 491 31.33 -35.43 -14.91
C SER A 491 31.19 -33.94 -15.23
N PRO A 492 32.04 -33.04 -14.70
CA PRO A 492 32.01 -31.63 -15.06
C PRO A 492 32.10 -31.39 -16.58
N SER A 493 32.91 -32.18 -17.30
CA SER A 493 33.21 -31.99 -18.73
C SER A 493 32.79 -33.15 -19.65
N GLN A 494 32.38 -34.29 -19.10
CA GLN A 494 32.10 -35.52 -19.87
C GLN A 494 30.78 -36.18 -19.48
N VAL A 495 30.35 -37.11 -20.32
CA VAL A 495 29.15 -37.95 -20.20
C VAL A 495 29.60 -39.41 -20.34
N LEU A 496 29.15 -40.28 -19.43
CA LEU A 496 29.39 -41.72 -19.50
C LEU A 496 28.19 -42.39 -20.15
N VAL A 497 28.46 -43.09 -21.25
CA VAL A 497 27.43 -43.75 -22.05
C VAL A 497 27.70 -45.25 -22.11
N ASN A 498 26.63 -46.03 -22.00
CA ASN A 498 26.59 -47.40 -22.48
C ASN A 498 26.20 -47.34 -23.96
N ASP A 499 27.16 -47.60 -24.84
CA ASP A 499 26.92 -47.79 -26.27
C ASP A 499 26.69 -49.28 -26.54
N PRO A 500 25.51 -49.69 -27.05
CA PRO A 500 25.17 -51.10 -27.24
C PRO A 500 25.99 -51.81 -28.32
N ILE A 501 26.88 -51.13 -29.05
CA ILE A 501 27.86 -51.73 -29.97
C ILE A 501 29.29 -51.61 -29.43
N ARG A 502 29.68 -50.44 -28.90
CA ARG A 502 31.09 -50.14 -28.55
C ARG A 502 31.47 -50.37 -27.08
N GLY A 503 30.51 -50.68 -26.20
CA GLY A 503 30.78 -50.81 -24.76
C GLY A 503 30.53 -49.52 -23.98
N GLN A 504 30.94 -49.48 -22.72
CA GLN A 504 30.83 -48.29 -21.87
C GLN A 504 32.06 -47.38 -22.00
N TYR A 505 31.87 -46.08 -22.24
CA TYR A 505 32.96 -45.09 -22.30
C TYR A 505 32.51 -43.65 -22.01
N TRP A 506 33.50 -42.78 -21.72
CA TRP A 506 33.29 -41.34 -21.52
C TRP A 506 33.46 -40.57 -22.84
N ILE A 507 32.52 -39.67 -23.13
CA ILE A 507 32.54 -38.70 -24.25
C ILE A 507 32.50 -37.27 -23.70
N SER A 508 33.07 -36.27 -24.38
CA SER A 508 32.95 -34.87 -23.94
C SER A 508 31.51 -34.35 -24.10
N LYS A 509 31.08 -33.46 -23.19
CA LYS A 509 29.75 -32.84 -23.25
C LYS A 509 29.48 -32.14 -24.59
N GLY A 510 30.48 -31.43 -25.14
CA GLY A 510 30.32 -30.78 -26.45
C GLY A 510 30.13 -31.75 -27.62
N ALA A 511 30.71 -32.95 -27.58
CA ALA A 511 30.49 -33.96 -28.61
C ALA A 511 29.12 -34.65 -28.43
N PHE A 512 28.74 -34.93 -27.18
CA PHE A 512 27.38 -35.39 -26.84
C PHE A 512 26.33 -34.38 -27.33
N GLU A 513 26.44 -33.10 -26.96
CA GLU A 513 25.54 -32.02 -27.34
C GLU A 513 25.43 -31.85 -28.86
N ALA A 514 26.56 -31.87 -29.58
CA ALA A 514 26.55 -31.79 -31.05
C ALA A 514 25.74 -32.95 -31.66
N SER A 515 26.02 -34.19 -31.26
CA SER A 515 25.33 -35.39 -31.75
C SER A 515 23.86 -35.51 -31.34
N TYR A 516 23.53 -35.04 -30.14
CA TYR A 516 22.18 -35.10 -29.58
C TYR A 516 21.27 -34.06 -30.22
N SER A 517 21.83 -32.91 -30.62
CA SER A 517 21.06 -31.77 -31.15
C SER A 517 20.32 -32.04 -32.47
N ASP A 518 20.65 -33.11 -33.19
CA ASP A 518 19.93 -33.53 -34.40
C ASP A 518 18.54 -34.10 -34.11
N PHE A 519 18.35 -34.65 -32.90
CA PHE A 519 17.11 -35.27 -32.45
C PHE A 519 16.47 -34.48 -31.30
N ASN A 520 17.27 -34.15 -30.28
CA ASN A 520 16.83 -33.65 -28.96
C ASN A 520 15.80 -34.57 -28.26
N GLU A 521 15.80 -35.87 -28.56
CA GLU A 521 14.85 -36.83 -28.00
C GLU A 521 15.52 -37.75 -26.96
N ALA A 522 14.85 -37.96 -25.83
CA ALA A 522 15.33 -38.88 -24.80
C ALA A 522 14.19 -39.50 -23.98
N ILE A 523 14.51 -40.51 -23.16
CA ILE A 523 13.61 -41.16 -22.18
C ILE A 523 14.34 -41.23 -20.85
N VAL A 524 13.73 -40.72 -19.78
CA VAL A 524 14.28 -40.69 -18.42
C VAL A 524 13.58 -41.75 -17.57
N PHE A 525 14.34 -42.75 -17.12
CA PHE A 525 13.84 -43.82 -16.27
C PHE A 525 14.03 -43.44 -14.80
N ALA A 526 13.01 -43.64 -13.98
CA ALA A 526 13.06 -43.41 -12.53
C ALA A 526 14.09 -44.29 -11.82
#